data_AF-A0A830BYR8-F1
#
_entry.id   AF-A0A830BYR8-F1
#
_cell.length_a   1.000
_cell.length_b   1.000
_cell.length_c   1.000
_cell.angle_alpha   90.00
_cell.angle_beta   90.00
_cell.angle_gamma   90.00
#
_symmetry.space_group_name_H-M   'P 1'
#
loop_
_entity.id
_entity.type
_entity.pdbx_description
1 polymer ?
#
loop_
_entity_poly.entity_id
_entity_poly.type
_entity_poly.pdbx_seq_one_letter_code
_entity_poly.pdbx_strand_id
1 'polypeptide(L)'
;MYQPSLLVVAKEKLSIYADQAVAMGFDISKSGFASAIRVFISMTELTLNPNMEVYRRYGWSESDVIAAFLKHPICMTLSKEKITTTMDFLVNTLGCEPSAIAQYPVLLNFSLEKE
;
A
#
# COMPACT_ATOMS: atom_id res chain seq x y z
N MET A 1 -7.90 -7.09 13.38
CA MET A 1 -7.02 -8.26 13.29
C MET A 1 -5.70 -7.95 13.97
N TYR A 2 -5.42 -8.62 15.10
CA TYR A 2 -4.17 -8.49 15.86
C TYR A 2 -3.01 -9.03 15.03
N GLN A 3 -1.90 -8.29 14.96
CA GLN A 3 -0.69 -8.73 14.25
C GLN A 3 0.43 -9.00 15.27
N PRO A 4 0.71 -10.28 15.62
CA PRO A 4 1.66 -10.63 16.67
C PRO A 4 3.09 -10.14 16.41
N SER A 5 3.46 -9.93 15.14
CA SER A 5 4.80 -9.48 14.77
C SER A 5 5.15 -8.08 15.30
N LEU A 6 4.16 -7.21 15.56
CA LEU A 6 4.38 -5.89 16.14
C LEU A 6 4.98 -5.96 17.56
N LEU A 7 4.73 -7.05 18.29
CA LEU A 7 5.24 -7.27 19.65
C LEU A 7 6.66 -7.87 19.66
N VAL A 8 7.12 -8.40 18.53
CA VAL A 8 8.41 -9.11 18.40
C VAL A 8 9.50 -8.21 17.77
N VAL A 9 9.14 -7.02 17.29
CA VAL A 9 10.12 -6.07 16.73
C VAL A 9 10.92 -5.44 17.87
N ALA A 10 12.25 -5.57 17.80
CA ALA A 10 13.17 -4.87 18.70
C ALA A 10 12.91 -3.36 18.67
N LYS A 11 12.92 -2.72 19.84
CA LYS A 11 12.60 -1.30 20.01
C LYS A 11 13.39 -0.40 19.06
N GLU A 12 14.63 -0.75 18.74
CA GLU A 12 15.49 0.00 17.79
C GLU A 12 14.98 -0.04 16.35
N LYS A 13 14.35 -1.13 15.90
CA LYS A 13 13.76 -1.20 14.55
C LYS A 13 12.48 -0.40 14.45
N LEU A 14 11.69 -0.37 15.53
CA LEU A 14 10.44 0.39 15.56
C LEU A 14 10.71 1.90 15.44
N SER A 15 11.75 2.42 16.09
CA SER A 15 12.12 3.84 15.95
C SER A 15 12.52 4.19 14.53
N ILE A 16 13.29 3.32 13.85
CA ILE A 16 13.67 3.53 12.44
C ILE A 16 12.42 3.63 11.55
N TYR A 17 11.46 2.72 11.70
CA TYR A 17 10.23 2.75 10.90
C TYR A 17 9.32 3.94 11.23
N ALA A 18 9.31 4.38 12.50
CA ALA A 18 8.58 5.58 12.91
C ALA A 18 9.20 6.83 12.27
N ASP A 19 10.53 6.97 12.32
CA ASP A 19 11.25 8.10 11.72
C ASP A 19 11.06 8.12 10.19
N GLN A 20 11.11 6.95 9.54
CA GLN A 20 10.80 6.82 8.11
C GLN A 20 9.38 7.25 7.77
N ALA A 21 8.38 6.83 8.56
CA ALA A 21 7.00 7.24 8.35
C ALA A 21 6.81 8.77 8.50
N VAL A 22 7.45 9.39 9.51
CA VAL A 22 7.44 10.84 9.68
C VAL A 22 8.11 11.53 8.49
N ALA A 23 9.28 11.05 8.04
CA ALA A 23 10.01 11.62 6.90
C ALA A 23 9.22 11.53 5.59
N MET A 24 8.40 10.49 5.40
CA MET A 24 7.50 10.37 4.24
C MET A 24 6.26 11.28 4.34
N GLY A 25 6.01 11.91 5.48
CA GLY A 25 4.90 12.84 5.69
C GLY A 25 3.66 12.22 6.33
N PHE A 26 3.78 11.06 6.99
CA PHE A 26 2.68 10.52 7.78
C PHE A 26 2.46 11.35 9.06
N ASP A 27 1.19 11.63 9.34
CA ASP A 27 0.75 12.25 10.58
C ASP A 27 0.65 11.20 11.69
N ILE A 28 1.46 11.34 12.73
CA ILE A 28 1.54 10.42 13.88
C ILE A 28 0.21 10.25 14.63
N SER A 29 -0.71 11.22 14.51
CA SER A 29 -2.02 11.18 15.16
C SER A 29 -3.06 10.37 14.38
N LYS A 30 -2.78 10.02 13.12
CA LYS A 30 -3.71 9.33 12.23
C LYS A 30 -3.42 7.84 12.15
N SER A 31 -4.47 7.07 11.89
CA SER A 31 -4.38 5.61 11.69
C SER A 31 -3.47 5.20 10.51
N GLY A 32 -3.25 6.12 9.55
CA GLY A 32 -2.30 5.95 8.46
C GLY A 32 -0.87 5.69 8.96
N PHE A 33 -0.42 6.37 10.01
CA PHE A 33 0.92 6.19 10.57
C PHE A 33 1.13 4.78 11.15
N ALA A 34 0.20 4.31 11.97
CA ALA A 34 0.25 2.94 12.50
C ALA A 34 0.19 1.90 11.37
N SER A 35 -0.59 2.17 10.31
CA SER A 35 -0.66 1.30 9.13
C SER A 35 0.66 1.28 8.37
N ALA A 36 1.32 2.42 8.18
CA ALA A 36 2.62 2.52 7.51
C ALA A 36 3.71 1.76 8.27
N ILE A 37 3.80 1.95 9.59
CA ILE A 37 4.70 1.18 10.46
C ILE A 37 4.43 -0.31 10.32
N ARG A 38 3.16 -0.72 10.32
CA ARG A 38 2.78 -2.12 10.12
C ARG A 38 3.27 -2.66 8.78
N VAL A 39 3.16 -1.88 7.70
CA VAL A 39 3.70 -2.25 6.39
C VAL A 39 5.21 -2.43 6.46
N PHE A 40 5.95 -1.45 7.00
CA PHE A 40 7.41 -1.54 7.11
C PHE A 40 7.90 -2.72 7.96
N ILE A 41 7.16 -3.10 9.00
CA ILE A 41 7.47 -4.27 9.82
C ILE A 41 7.17 -5.57 9.07
N SER A 42 6.05 -5.63 8.35
CA SER A 42 5.57 -6.84 7.69
C SER A 42 6.22 -7.13 6.34
N MET A 43 6.75 -6.11 5.68
CA MET A 43 7.24 -6.20 4.31
C MET A 43 8.75 -5.99 4.30
N THR A 44 9.45 -6.91 3.65
CA THR A 44 10.83 -6.69 3.25
C THR A 44 10.83 -5.93 1.92
N GLU A 45 11.92 -5.26 1.57
CA GLU A 45 12.06 -4.61 0.26
C GLU A 45 11.75 -5.57 -0.91
N LEU A 46 12.00 -6.87 -0.71
CA LEU A 46 11.71 -7.95 -1.64
C LEU A 46 10.21 -8.15 -1.94
N THR A 47 9.31 -7.81 -1.02
CA THR A 47 7.86 -7.92 -1.24
C THR A 47 7.22 -6.59 -1.63
N LEU A 48 7.81 -5.46 -1.23
CA LEU A 48 7.30 -4.13 -1.57
C LEU A 48 7.57 -3.77 -3.04
N ASN A 49 8.79 -4.03 -3.53
CA ASN A 49 9.20 -3.67 -4.89
C ASN A 49 8.36 -4.34 -5.99
N PRO A 50 8.02 -5.64 -5.89
CA PRO A 50 7.20 -6.26 -6.93
C PRO A 50 5.76 -5.74 -6.98
N ASN A 51 5.19 -5.29 -5.87
CA ASN A 51 3.85 -4.69 -5.86
C ASN A 51 3.87 -3.31 -6.53
N MET A 52 4.89 -2.50 -6.24
CA MET A 52 5.13 -1.22 -6.93
C MET A 52 5.30 -1.41 -8.44
N GLU A 53 6.00 -2.47 -8.86
CA GLU A 53 6.16 -2.80 -10.28
C GLU A 53 4.82 -3.12 -10.96
N VAL A 54 3.92 -3.84 -10.30
CA VAL A 54 2.57 -4.09 -10.84
C VAL A 54 1.83 -2.77 -11.05
N TYR A 55 1.82 -1.87 -10.06
CA TYR A 55 1.18 -0.56 -10.22
C TYR A 55 1.75 0.25 -11.39
N ARG A 56 3.08 0.24 -11.56
CA ARG A 56 3.75 0.92 -12.69
C ARG A 56 3.34 0.36 -14.04
N ARG A 57 3.11 -0.96 -14.16
CA ARG A 57 2.62 -1.59 -15.41
C ARG A 57 1.22 -1.11 -15.79
N TYR A 58 0.41 -0.70 -14.82
CA TYR A 58 -0.89 -0.07 -15.07
C TYR A 58 -0.81 1.46 -15.25
N GLY A 59 0.38 2.05 -15.30
CA GLY A 59 0.56 3.46 -15.59
C GLY A 59 0.71 4.36 -14.37
N TRP A 60 0.84 3.82 -13.15
CA TRP A 60 1.19 4.66 -11.99
C TRP A 60 2.62 5.20 -12.11
N SER A 61 2.77 6.51 -11.95
CA SER A 61 4.05 7.15 -11.75
C SER A 61 4.61 6.86 -10.35
N GLU A 62 5.87 7.21 -10.11
CA GLU A 62 6.45 7.12 -8.76
C GLU A 62 5.72 8.01 -7.76
N SER A 63 5.30 9.21 -8.18
CA SER A 63 4.45 10.09 -7.38
C SER A 63 3.09 9.47 -7.05
N ASP A 64 2.48 8.74 -7.98
CA ASP A 64 1.20 8.07 -7.74
C ASP A 64 1.33 6.96 -6.70
N VAL A 65 2.40 6.16 -6.81
CA VAL A 65 2.71 5.10 -5.83
C VAL A 65 2.91 5.68 -4.44
N ILE A 66 3.67 6.78 -4.32
CA ILE A 66 3.90 7.47 -3.05
C ILE A 66 2.59 8.06 -2.49
N ALA A 67 1.81 8.75 -3.32
CA ALA A 67 0.55 9.35 -2.92
C ALA A 67 -0.46 8.29 -2.44
N ALA A 68 -0.57 7.18 -3.18
CA ALA A 68 -1.39 6.05 -2.80
C ALA A 68 -0.93 5.43 -1.47
N PHE A 69 0.38 5.24 -1.28
CA PHE A 69 0.92 4.70 -0.04
C PHE A 69 0.61 5.61 1.16
N LEU A 70 0.77 6.92 1.02
CA LEU A 70 0.47 7.89 2.08
C LEU A 70 -1.01 7.89 2.46
N LYS A 71 -1.90 7.67 1.50
CA LYS A 71 -3.35 7.62 1.72
C LYS A 71 -3.81 6.29 2.33
N HIS A 72 -3.27 5.18 1.84
CA HIS A 72 -3.67 3.85 2.27
C HIS A 72 -2.50 2.86 2.20
N PRO A 73 -1.63 2.80 3.23
CA PRO A 73 -0.43 1.97 3.20
C PRO A 73 -0.72 0.49 2.91
N ILE A 74 -1.88 0.01 3.34
CA ILE A 74 -2.34 -1.37 3.21
C ILE A 74 -2.40 -1.81 1.74
N CYS A 75 -2.56 -0.90 0.77
CA CYS A 75 -2.54 -1.26 -0.65
C CYS A 75 -1.24 -1.97 -1.03
N MET A 76 -0.11 -1.63 -0.39
CA MET A 76 1.18 -2.28 -0.64
C MET A 76 1.26 -3.70 -0.08
N THR A 77 0.36 -4.09 0.82
CA THR A 77 0.35 -5.44 1.43
C THR A 77 -0.52 -6.45 0.69
N LEU A 78 -1.20 -6.03 -0.37
CA LEU A 78 -2.04 -6.90 -1.19
C LEU A 78 -1.20 -7.92 -1.97
N SER A 79 -1.79 -9.08 -2.25
CA SER A 79 -1.15 -10.06 -3.15
C SER A 79 -1.12 -9.48 -4.57
N LYS A 80 -0.11 -9.86 -5.36
CA LYS A 80 -0.02 -9.48 -6.78
C LYS A 80 -1.29 -9.84 -7.54
N GLU A 81 -1.82 -11.04 -7.30
CA GLU A 81 -3.08 -11.51 -7.91
C GLU A 81 -4.25 -10.57 -7.59
N LYS A 82 -4.36 -10.13 -6.34
CA LYS A 82 -5.41 -9.19 -5.92
C LYS A 82 -5.26 -7.84 -6.62
N ILE A 83 -4.03 -7.32 -6.69
CA ILE A 83 -3.74 -6.05 -7.35
C ILE A 83 -4.07 -6.16 -8.85
N THR A 84 -3.54 -7.17 -9.55
CA THR A 84 -3.77 -7.39 -10.98
C THR A 84 -5.24 -7.55 -11.29
N THR A 85 -5.96 -8.43 -10.59
CA THR A 85 -7.40 -8.66 -10.83
C THR A 85 -8.21 -7.37 -10.65
N THR A 86 -7.90 -6.58 -9.60
CA THR A 86 -8.65 -5.36 -9.32
C THR A 86 -8.30 -4.24 -10.30
N MET A 87 -7.02 -4.09 -10.64
CA MET A 87 -6.57 -3.09 -11.62
C MET A 87 -7.06 -3.41 -13.03
N ASP A 88 -7.07 -4.67 -13.46
CA ASP A 88 -7.65 -5.08 -14.75
C ASP A 88 -9.11 -4.69 -14.84
N PHE A 89 -9.89 -4.95 -13.79
CA PHE A 89 -11.30 -4.56 -13.78
C PHE A 89 -11.47 -3.04 -13.84
N LEU A 90 -10.78 -2.29 -12.98
CA LEU A 90 -10.93 -0.84 -12.93
C LEU A 90 -10.46 -0.16 -14.22
N VAL A 91 -9.28 -0.53 -14.72
CA VAL A 91 -8.66 0.12 -15.88
C VAL A 91 -9.23 -0.42 -17.19
N ASN A 92 -9.26 -1.75 -17.39
CA ASN A 92 -9.60 -2.34 -18.68
C ASN A 92 -11.12 -2.53 -18.84
N THR A 93 -11.85 -2.89 -17.78
CA THR A 93 -13.31 -3.09 -17.88
C THR A 93 -14.08 -1.78 -17.69
N LEU A 94 -13.74 -0.98 -16.68
CA LEU A 94 -14.44 0.27 -16.38
C LEU A 94 -13.83 1.51 -17.03
N GLY A 95 -12.65 1.39 -17.66
CA GLY A 95 -12.00 2.53 -18.32
C GLY A 95 -11.51 3.61 -17.36
N CYS A 96 -11.29 3.28 -16.08
CA CYS A 96 -10.82 4.24 -15.09
C CYS A 96 -9.37 4.65 -15.37
N GLU A 97 -9.10 5.94 -15.23
CA GLU A 97 -7.75 6.47 -15.40
C GLU A 97 -6.87 6.01 -14.22
N PRO A 98 -5.68 5.43 -14.47
CA PRO A 98 -4.84 4.86 -13.41
C PRO A 98 -4.46 5.84 -12.30
N SER A 99 -4.08 7.09 -12.63
CA SER A 99 -3.71 8.10 -11.63
C SER A 99 -4.89 8.48 -10.72
N ALA A 100 -6.12 8.47 -11.25
CA ALA A 100 -7.34 8.64 -10.47
C ALA A 100 -7.54 7.50 -9.47
N ILE A 101 -7.24 6.25 -9.84
CA ILE A 101 -7.26 5.11 -8.91
C ILE A 101 -6.21 5.30 -7.80
N ALA A 102 -5.03 5.83 -8.12
CA ALA A 102 -3.99 6.15 -7.15
C ALA A 102 -4.42 7.20 -6.11
N GLN A 103 -5.41 8.04 -6.45
CA GLN A 103 -6.00 8.97 -5.49
C GLN A 103 -6.93 8.27 -4.48
N TYR A 104 -7.42 7.07 -4.80
CA TYR A 104 -8.34 6.27 -3.99
C TYR A 104 -7.86 4.81 -3.87
N PRO A 105 -6.67 4.56 -3.30
CA PRO A 105 -6.07 3.21 -3.20
C PRO A 105 -6.89 2.21 -2.38
N VAL A 106 -7.86 2.67 -1.59
CA VAL A 106 -8.83 1.81 -0.88
C VAL A 106 -9.66 0.96 -1.87
N LEU A 107 -9.83 1.42 -3.11
CA LEU A 107 -10.54 0.68 -4.14
C LEU A 107 -9.94 -0.72 -4.39
N LEU A 108 -8.62 -0.86 -4.18
CA LEU A 108 -7.89 -2.10 -4.37
C LEU A 108 -8.24 -3.19 -3.35
N ASN A 109 -8.88 -2.82 -2.23
CA ASN A 109 -9.33 -3.78 -1.22
C ASN A 109 -10.70 -4.41 -1.55
N PHE A 110 -11.51 -3.83 -2.43
CA PHE A 110 -12.85 -4.35 -2.69
C PHE A 110 -12.78 -5.75 -3.30
N SER A 111 -13.50 -6.71 -2.73
CA SER A 111 -13.74 -8.00 -3.37
C SER A 111 -14.56 -7.76 -4.62
N LEU A 112 -13.99 -8.10 -5.77
CA LEU A 112 -14.76 -8.25 -6.99
C LEU A 112 -15.50 -9.57 -6.84
N GLU A 113 -16.76 -9.50 -6.37
CA GLU A 113 -17.66 -10.63 -6.46
C GLU A 113 -17.89 -10.90 -7.94
N LYS A 114 -17.77 -12.17 -8.34
CA LYS A 114 -18.12 -12.59 -9.69
C LYS A 114 -19.64 -12.52 -9.79
N GLU A 115 -20.15 -11.68 -10.70
CA GLU A 115 -21.51 -11.82 -11.22
C GLU A 115 -21.65 -13.14 -12.00
#